data_AF-A0A524DK63-F1
#
_entry.id   AF-A0A524DK63-F1
#
_cell.length_a   1.000
_cell.length_b   1.000
_cell.length_c   1.000
_cell.angle_alpha   90.00
_cell.angle_beta   90.00
_cell.angle_gamma   90.00
#
_symmetry.space_group_name_H-M   'P 1'
#
loop_
_entity.id
_entity.type
_entity.pdbx_description
1 polymer ?
#
loop_
_entity_poly.entity_id
_entity_poly.type
_entity_poly.pdbx_seq_one_letter_code
_entity_poly.pdbx_strand_id
1 'polypeptide(L)'
;MSEFREDLLVSSVDKKRVIKTILLIGLLISLFAFSTVLFSLIWGGLRTSPNDQLSEAEWEDADLIDIPLTINFSDFQDLLDNLTLNPDQIQDAIDALQDMFDGDIDDLDLSDFAAALLGAAASNIEVFRIYNDENFDINIIDYFDTLWKYECFDEYNGSGWRSTAGKQLHNYYTYTDYFNNPPLEDILKVQMPLTPSAGQNSMVIPTLFPNPYVMENSMSAMNNYSVNTLDINQTDLYKDDFNSTTLHPYFINNDPVNLTYKMFGLDLPTDQEINLSAVSAIYTPAGLKNKYLQLPPSINVYKINNPNFNTHYNILNQTILSSDNAFQVANKIKNYLQTRFTLNYNPAPSGRDAVDWFCETGSGMPSDFASAFCAFTRSFGVVSRFVSGFNSFNISKEYDAQKGQHYFTIKYRNL
;
A
#
# COMPACT_ATOMS: atom_id res chain seq x y z
N MET A 1 1.65 5.78 -92.12
CA MET A 1 0.72 6.68 -91.40
C MET A 1 -0.41 5.82 -90.86
N SER A 2 -0.44 5.63 -89.54
CA SER A 2 -1.49 4.91 -88.83
C SER A 2 -1.52 5.54 -87.45
N GLU A 3 -2.42 6.50 -87.28
CA GLU A 3 -2.57 7.31 -86.08
C GLU A 3 -2.94 6.47 -84.86
N PHE A 4 -2.37 6.90 -83.74
CA PHE A 4 -2.59 6.43 -82.38
C PHE A 4 -4.08 6.42 -82.02
N ARG A 5 -4.56 5.29 -81.48
CA ARG A 5 -5.81 5.23 -80.72
C ARG A 5 -5.53 5.70 -79.29
N GLU A 6 -5.92 6.93 -79.00
CA GLU A 6 -5.95 7.52 -77.66
C GLU A 6 -7.41 7.67 -77.18
N ASP A 7 -8.21 6.59 -77.30
CA ASP A 7 -9.65 6.60 -76.97
C ASP A 7 -10.00 5.79 -75.70
N LEU A 8 -9.04 5.65 -74.79
CA LEU A 8 -9.28 5.09 -73.47
C LEU A 8 -8.72 6.05 -72.43
N LEU A 9 -9.60 6.87 -71.86
CA LEU A 9 -9.51 7.61 -70.58
C LEU A 9 -9.91 9.09 -70.71
N VAL A 10 -11.16 9.37 -71.06
CA VAL A 10 -11.83 10.59 -70.58
C VAL A 10 -13.26 10.25 -70.19
N SER A 11 -13.48 9.80 -68.96
CA SER A 11 -14.82 9.84 -68.37
C SER A 11 -15.12 11.31 -68.09
N SER A 12 -15.95 11.94 -68.91
CA SER A 12 -16.40 13.31 -68.69
C SER A 12 -17.28 13.37 -67.44
N VAL A 13 -16.66 13.70 -66.31
CA VAL A 13 -17.39 14.10 -65.09
C VAL A 13 -18.01 15.46 -65.39
N ASP A 14 -19.25 15.43 -65.88
CA ASP A 14 -20.02 16.64 -66.16
C ASP A 14 -20.20 17.43 -64.85
N LYS A 15 -19.82 18.71 -64.85
CA LYS A 15 -19.88 19.61 -63.67
C LYS A 15 -21.28 19.60 -63.02
N LYS A 16 -22.33 19.38 -63.81
CA LYS A 16 -23.71 19.24 -63.31
C LYS A 16 -23.91 18.03 -62.40
N ARG A 17 -23.18 16.93 -62.63
CA ARG A 17 -23.26 15.70 -61.82
C ARG A 17 -22.60 15.90 -60.46
N VAL A 18 -21.44 16.56 -60.42
CA VAL A 18 -20.73 16.89 -59.17
C VAL A 18 -21.56 17.82 -58.30
N ILE A 19 -22.14 18.87 -58.87
CA ILE A 19 -22.99 19.82 -58.11
C ILE A 19 -24.23 19.11 -57.54
N LYS A 20 -24.86 18.22 -58.30
CA LYS A 20 -26.00 17.41 -57.80
C LYS A 20 -25.60 16.50 -56.64
N THR A 21 -24.43 15.86 -56.72
CA THR A 21 -23.93 15.00 -55.64
C THR A 21 -23.64 15.79 -54.37
N ILE A 22 -23.00 16.97 -54.48
CA ILE A 22 -22.71 17.83 -53.33
C ILE A 22 -24.01 18.32 -52.68
N LEU A 23 -25.01 18.73 -53.47
CA LEU A 23 -26.31 19.14 -52.94
C LEU A 23 -27.06 17.99 -52.25
N LEU A 24 -26.99 16.77 -52.82
CA LEU A 24 -27.61 15.60 -52.21
C LEU A 24 -26.94 15.24 -50.88
N ILE A 25 -25.61 15.28 -50.81
CA ILE A 25 -24.84 15.02 -49.58
C ILE A 25 -25.17 16.10 -48.52
N GLY A 26 -25.18 17.38 -48.91
CA GLY A 26 -25.54 18.48 -48.00
C GLY A 26 -26.97 18.36 -47.46
N LEU A 27 -27.92 17.93 -48.30
CA LEU A 27 -29.30 17.69 -47.89
C LEU A 27 -29.39 16.51 -46.91
N LEU A 28 -28.68 15.40 -47.17
CA LEU A 28 -28.66 14.23 -46.30
C LEU A 28 -28.03 14.51 -44.94
N ILE A 29 -26.91 15.27 -44.91
CA ILE A 29 -26.27 15.71 -43.66
C ILE A 29 -27.21 16.63 -42.88
N SER A 30 -27.90 17.55 -43.57
CA SER A 30 -28.86 18.46 -42.92
C SER A 30 -30.08 17.70 -42.37
N LEU A 31 -30.60 16.71 -43.10
CA LEU A 31 -31.68 15.82 -42.65
C LEU A 31 -31.27 14.98 -41.44
N PHE A 32 -30.03 14.49 -41.41
CA PHE A 32 -29.48 13.74 -40.28
C PHE A 32 -29.25 14.64 -39.05
N ALA A 33 -28.68 15.84 -39.24
CA ALA A 33 -28.49 16.79 -38.14
C ALA A 33 -29.82 17.33 -37.59
N PHE A 34 -30.82 17.55 -38.44
CA PHE A 34 -32.15 17.93 -37.98
C PHE A 34 -32.91 16.76 -37.37
N SER A 35 -32.69 15.51 -37.81
CA SER A 35 -33.38 14.37 -37.20
C SER A 35 -32.90 14.12 -35.77
N THR A 36 -31.61 14.28 -35.48
CA THR A 36 -31.07 14.17 -34.11
C THR A 36 -31.55 15.31 -33.21
N VAL A 37 -31.66 16.54 -33.73
CA VAL A 37 -32.23 17.68 -33.01
C VAL A 37 -33.74 17.51 -32.79
N LEU A 38 -34.48 17.02 -33.78
CA LEU A 38 -35.92 16.78 -33.65
C LEU A 38 -36.20 15.62 -32.68
N PHE A 39 -35.37 14.58 -32.69
CA PHE A 39 -35.44 13.47 -31.73
C PHE A 39 -35.18 13.98 -30.31
N SER A 40 -34.17 14.82 -30.09
CA SER A 40 -33.89 15.38 -28.76
C SER A 40 -34.97 16.36 -28.28
N LEU A 41 -35.65 17.05 -29.20
CA LEU A 41 -36.78 17.95 -28.89
C LEU A 41 -38.06 17.20 -28.53
N ILE A 42 -38.35 16.06 -29.18
CA ILE A 42 -39.56 15.27 -28.95
C ILE A 42 -39.40 14.33 -27.73
N TRP A 43 -38.20 13.80 -27.52
CA TRP A 43 -37.95 12.73 -26.54
C TRP A 43 -37.10 13.16 -25.33
N GLY A 44 -36.71 14.43 -25.24
CA GLY A 44 -35.74 14.91 -24.26
C GLY A 44 -34.31 14.58 -24.69
N GLY A 45 -33.35 15.44 -24.35
CA GLY A 45 -31.95 15.20 -24.68
C GLY A 45 -31.44 13.91 -24.03
N LEU A 46 -30.54 13.19 -24.72
CA LEU A 46 -29.77 12.06 -24.17
C LEU A 46 -28.79 12.45 -23.05
N ARG A 47 -28.87 13.68 -22.54
CA ARG A 47 -28.30 14.03 -21.25
C ARG A 47 -29.37 13.79 -20.21
N THR A 48 -29.24 12.68 -19.51
CA THR A 48 -29.73 12.57 -18.15
C THR A 48 -29.27 13.82 -17.38
N SER A 49 -30.18 14.45 -16.63
CA SER A 49 -29.79 15.40 -15.59
C SER A 49 -28.71 14.74 -14.72
N PRO A 50 -27.74 15.50 -14.15
CA PRO A 50 -26.88 14.96 -13.11
C PRO A 50 -27.78 14.28 -12.09
N ASN A 51 -27.60 12.98 -11.91
CA ASN A 51 -28.46 12.18 -11.05
C ASN A 51 -28.31 12.73 -9.63
N ASP A 52 -29.41 13.10 -8.97
CA ASP A 52 -29.47 13.46 -7.54
C ASP A 52 -29.15 12.27 -6.61
N GLN A 53 -28.46 11.24 -7.12
CA GLN A 53 -28.10 9.99 -6.44
C GLN A 53 -26.58 9.82 -6.23
N LEU A 54 -25.75 10.84 -6.49
CA LEU A 54 -24.32 10.79 -6.14
C LEU A 54 -24.07 10.65 -4.63
N SER A 55 -25.04 10.97 -3.78
CA SER A 55 -24.94 10.73 -2.32
C SER A 55 -25.17 9.26 -1.93
N GLU A 56 -25.70 8.44 -2.84
CA GLU A 56 -25.99 7.01 -2.64
C GLU A 56 -25.27 6.12 -3.68
N ALA A 57 -24.47 6.69 -4.58
CA ALA A 57 -23.64 5.92 -5.49
C ALA A 57 -22.52 5.27 -4.69
N GLU A 58 -22.29 3.97 -4.92
CA GLU A 58 -21.05 3.33 -4.49
C GLU A 58 -19.89 4.14 -5.10
N TRP A 59 -18.89 4.45 -4.29
CA TRP A 59 -17.70 5.14 -4.77
C TRP A 59 -17.12 4.31 -5.92
N GLU A 60 -16.86 4.95 -7.06
CA GLU A 60 -16.06 4.29 -8.09
C GLU A 60 -14.66 4.13 -7.52
N ASP A 61 -14.19 2.89 -7.42
CA ASP A 61 -12.86 2.60 -6.88
C ASP A 61 -11.80 3.32 -7.71
N ALA A 62 -10.88 3.96 -7.01
CA ALA A 62 -9.78 4.66 -7.65
C ALA A 62 -8.80 3.65 -8.27
N ASP A 63 -8.16 4.02 -9.38
CA ASP A 63 -7.18 3.15 -10.02
C ASP A 63 -5.96 2.94 -9.11
N LEU A 64 -5.49 1.70 -8.99
CA LEU A 64 -4.32 1.43 -8.16
C LEU A 64 -3.04 1.98 -8.81
N ILE A 65 -2.17 2.58 -8.00
CA ILE A 65 -0.88 3.05 -8.49
C ILE A 65 0.09 1.87 -8.63
N ASP A 66 0.58 1.67 -9.85
CA ASP A 66 1.68 0.75 -10.08
C ASP A 66 3.00 1.38 -9.61
N ILE A 67 3.61 0.79 -8.58
CA ILE A 67 5.01 1.07 -8.25
C ILE A 67 5.87 0.38 -9.31
N PRO A 68 6.80 1.09 -9.97
CA PRO A 68 7.58 0.51 -11.06
C PRO A 68 8.43 -0.67 -10.56
N LEU A 69 7.97 -1.88 -10.84
CA LEU A 69 8.73 -3.12 -10.65
C LEU A 69 9.69 -3.25 -11.83
N THR A 70 10.87 -2.64 -11.72
CA THR A 70 11.95 -2.80 -12.71
C THR A 70 12.66 -4.16 -12.56
N ILE A 71 11.89 -5.24 -12.44
CA ILE A 71 12.44 -6.59 -12.30
C ILE A 71 12.96 -7.03 -13.67
N ASN A 72 14.28 -7.05 -13.83
CA ASN A 72 14.92 -7.77 -14.90
C ASN A 72 15.28 -9.18 -14.40
N PHE A 73 14.46 -10.16 -14.77
CA PHE A 73 14.59 -11.55 -14.33
C PHE A 73 15.95 -12.21 -14.68
N SER A 74 16.74 -11.63 -15.59
CA SER A 74 18.08 -12.11 -15.89
C SER A 74 19.09 -11.87 -14.76
N ASP A 75 18.86 -10.85 -13.93
CA ASP A 75 19.78 -10.45 -12.86
C ASP A 75 19.58 -11.30 -11.58
N PHE A 76 18.56 -12.17 -11.61
CA PHE A 76 18.11 -13.04 -10.52
C PHE A 76 18.43 -14.52 -10.73
N GLN A 77 18.99 -14.91 -11.89
CA GLN A 77 19.24 -16.30 -12.26
C GLN A 77 20.04 -17.04 -11.16
N ASP A 78 21.06 -16.41 -10.58
CA ASP A 78 21.92 -17.00 -9.54
C ASP A 78 21.22 -17.13 -8.16
N LEU A 79 20.16 -16.37 -7.90
CA LEU A 79 19.43 -16.38 -6.62
C LEU A 79 18.18 -17.28 -6.68
N LEU A 80 17.49 -17.29 -7.83
CA LEU A 80 16.30 -18.12 -8.07
C LEU A 80 16.65 -19.59 -8.31
N ASP A 81 17.88 -19.90 -8.75
CA ASP A 81 18.39 -21.27 -8.84
C ASP A 81 18.40 -22.00 -7.47
N ASN A 82 18.39 -21.25 -6.35
CA ASN A 82 18.23 -21.81 -5.00
C ASN A 82 16.78 -21.87 -4.50
N LEU A 83 15.85 -21.15 -5.13
CA LEU A 83 14.47 -20.98 -4.64
C LEU A 83 13.43 -21.77 -5.46
N THR A 84 13.77 -22.25 -6.66
CA THR A 84 12.90 -23.12 -7.49
C THR A 84 11.43 -22.64 -7.56
N LEU A 85 11.21 -21.32 -7.63
CA LEU A 85 9.87 -20.76 -7.77
C LEU A 85 9.37 -20.94 -9.21
N ASN A 86 8.14 -21.39 -9.35
CA ASN A 86 7.49 -21.51 -10.66
C ASN A 86 6.83 -20.16 -11.09
N PRO A 87 6.43 -20.00 -12.36
CA PRO A 87 5.82 -18.75 -12.84
C PRO A 87 4.55 -18.33 -12.09
N ASP A 88 3.75 -19.27 -11.59
CA ASP A 88 2.52 -18.98 -10.86
C ASP A 88 2.85 -18.34 -9.51
N GLN A 89 3.83 -18.89 -8.78
CA GLN A 89 4.31 -18.32 -7.51
C GLN A 89 4.92 -16.93 -7.65
N ILE A 90 5.46 -16.60 -8.83
CA ILE A 90 5.95 -15.26 -9.14
C ILE A 90 4.78 -14.30 -9.34
N GLN A 91 3.72 -14.74 -10.00
CA GLN A 91 2.51 -13.93 -10.18
C GLN A 91 1.83 -13.70 -8.83
N ASP A 92 1.68 -14.73 -8.00
CA ASP A 92 1.11 -14.62 -6.65
C ASP A 92 1.91 -13.62 -5.79
N ALA A 93 3.25 -13.61 -5.92
CA ALA A 93 4.11 -12.65 -5.24
C ALA A 93 3.92 -11.20 -5.73
N ILE A 94 3.65 -11.01 -7.02
CA ILE A 94 3.37 -9.69 -7.59
C ILE A 94 2.00 -9.21 -7.14
N ASP A 95 1.00 -10.07 -7.20
CA ASP A 95 -0.37 -9.76 -6.79
C ASP A 95 -0.38 -9.39 -5.29
N ALA A 96 0.28 -10.17 -4.43
CA ALA A 96 0.41 -9.83 -3.02
C ALA A 96 1.16 -8.51 -2.75
N LEU A 97 2.15 -8.15 -3.58
CA LEU A 97 2.79 -6.84 -3.49
C LEU A 97 1.86 -5.73 -3.96
N GLN A 98 1.09 -5.94 -5.01
CA GLN A 98 0.12 -4.96 -5.52
C GLN A 98 -0.98 -4.71 -4.49
N ASP A 99 -1.53 -5.78 -3.92
CA ASP A 99 -2.48 -5.72 -2.81
C ASP A 99 -1.86 -4.86 -1.70
N MET A 100 -0.63 -5.14 -1.24
CA MET A 100 0.06 -4.33 -0.21
C MET A 100 0.17 -2.81 -0.46
N PHE A 101 0.03 -2.34 -1.70
CA PHE A 101 0.11 -0.91 -2.04
C PHE A 101 -1.23 -0.29 -2.46
N ASP A 102 -2.28 -1.09 -2.63
CA ASP A 102 -3.54 -0.68 -3.25
C ASP A 102 -4.35 0.34 -2.42
N GLY A 103 -4.06 0.42 -1.12
CA GLY A 103 -4.77 1.32 -0.23
C GLY A 103 -6.16 0.85 0.18
N ASP A 104 -6.56 -0.39 -0.14
CA ASP A 104 -7.83 -1.08 0.16
C ASP A 104 -7.70 -2.59 0.44
N ILE A 105 -6.76 -2.93 1.33
CA ILE A 105 -6.36 -4.31 1.57
C ILE A 105 -7.31 -4.97 2.55
N ASP A 106 -8.19 -5.79 2.00
CA ASP A 106 -9.13 -6.58 2.78
C ASP A 106 -8.47 -7.85 3.34
N ASP A 107 -7.54 -8.49 2.61
CA ASP A 107 -7.02 -9.83 2.91
C ASP A 107 -5.53 -10.01 2.54
N LEU A 108 -4.67 -10.23 3.54
CA LEU A 108 -3.27 -10.63 3.41
C LEU A 108 -3.13 -12.15 3.62
N ASP A 109 -2.92 -12.92 2.54
CA ASP A 109 -2.56 -14.33 2.65
C ASP A 109 -1.06 -14.50 2.97
N LEU A 110 -0.73 -15.25 4.01
CA LEU A 110 0.66 -15.44 4.43
C LEU A 110 1.48 -16.31 3.47
N SER A 111 0.88 -17.18 2.67
CA SER A 111 1.62 -17.94 1.66
C SER A 111 2.03 -17.06 0.48
N ASP A 112 1.14 -16.17 0.06
CA ASP A 112 1.39 -15.30 -1.10
C ASP A 112 2.34 -14.18 -0.69
N PHE A 113 2.13 -13.64 0.53
CA PHE A 113 3.05 -12.70 1.14
C PHE A 113 4.46 -13.28 1.37
N ALA A 114 4.56 -14.58 1.67
CA ALA A 114 5.84 -15.26 1.76
C ALA A 114 6.60 -15.26 0.41
N ALA A 115 5.88 -15.49 -0.70
CA ALA A 115 6.48 -15.40 -2.03
C ALA A 115 6.91 -13.95 -2.37
N ALA A 116 6.10 -12.96 -2.01
CA ALA A 116 6.43 -11.53 -2.13
C ALA A 116 7.72 -11.18 -1.37
N LEU A 117 7.81 -11.56 -0.09
CA LEU A 117 8.98 -11.34 0.75
C LEU A 117 10.25 -11.99 0.20
N LEU A 118 10.15 -13.18 -0.38
CA LEU A 118 11.26 -13.85 -1.05
C LEU A 118 11.78 -13.05 -2.26
N GLY A 119 10.87 -12.58 -3.12
CA GLY A 119 11.22 -11.73 -4.25
C GLY A 119 11.80 -10.39 -3.80
N ALA A 120 11.23 -9.80 -2.75
CA ALA A 120 11.62 -8.52 -2.19
C ALA A 120 13.00 -8.57 -1.52
N ALA A 121 13.31 -9.62 -0.74
CA ALA A 121 14.58 -9.80 -0.02
C ALA A 121 15.82 -9.72 -0.92
N ALA A 122 15.66 -10.06 -2.20
CA ALA A 122 16.68 -10.01 -3.24
C ALA A 122 16.81 -8.65 -3.93
N SER A 123 15.80 -7.81 -3.81
CA SER A 123 15.61 -6.62 -4.64
C SER A 123 16.34 -5.41 -4.06
N ASN A 124 17.18 -4.81 -4.89
CA ASN A 124 17.81 -3.51 -4.60
C ASN A 124 17.04 -2.33 -5.21
N ILE A 125 15.82 -2.58 -5.71
CA ILE A 125 14.96 -1.53 -6.27
C ILE A 125 14.52 -0.60 -5.13
N GLU A 126 14.66 0.70 -5.37
CA GLU A 126 14.22 1.75 -4.45
C GLU A 126 12.69 1.81 -4.42
N VAL A 127 12.13 1.88 -3.21
CA VAL A 127 10.71 2.11 -2.97
C VAL A 127 10.48 3.59 -2.67
N PHE A 128 11.30 4.18 -1.81
CA PHE A 128 11.23 5.61 -1.50
C PHE A 128 12.52 6.15 -0.88
N ARG A 129 12.65 7.47 -0.93
CA ARG A 129 13.71 8.25 -0.30
C ARG A 129 13.17 9.11 0.83
N ILE A 130 14.00 9.30 1.84
CA ILE A 130 13.70 10.13 3.00
C ILE A 130 14.74 11.26 3.06
N TYR A 131 14.27 12.48 3.15
CA TYR A 131 15.05 13.70 3.32
C TYR A 131 14.59 14.42 4.60
N ASN A 132 15.49 15.19 5.23
CA ASN A 132 15.05 16.25 6.14
C ASN A 132 14.45 17.41 5.30
N ASP A 133 13.38 18.04 5.76
CA ASP A 133 12.76 19.18 5.07
C ASP A 133 13.60 20.46 5.16
N GLU A 134 14.27 20.64 6.28
CA GLU A 134 15.26 21.69 6.44
C GLU A 134 16.57 21.20 5.82
N ASN A 135 17.38 22.07 5.20
CA ASN A 135 18.67 21.71 4.57
C ASN A 135 19.75 21.17 5.55
N PHE A 136 19.32 20.66 6.70
CA PHE A 136 20.12 19.96 7.68
C PHE A 136 20.39 18.53 7.24
N ASP A 137 21.52 18.04 7.73
CA ASP A 137 21.99 16.73 7.38
C ASP A 137 21.25 15.66 8.19
N ILE A 138 20.65 14.69 7.50
CA ILE A 138 19.91 13.61 8.15
C ILE A 138 20.89 12.67 8.88
N ASN A 139 20.64 12.34 10.14
CA ASN A 139 21.48 11.42 10.89
C ASN A 139 20.93 9.99 10.81
N ILE A 140 21.78 9.04 10.42
CA ILE A 140 21.36 7.64 10.19
C ILE A 140 20.89 6.96 11.46
N ILE A 141 21.41 7.39 12.61
CA ILE A 141 21.06 6.83 13.91
C ILE A 141 19.58 7.04 14.23
N ASP A 142 18.99 8.14 13.75
CA ASP A 142 17.62 8.53 14.09
C ASP A 142 16.58 7.67 13.34
N TYR A 143 16.99 7.00 12.26
CA TYR A 143 16.11 6.21 11.40
C TYR A 143 16.62 4.79 11.17
N PHE A 144 17.64 4.34 11.89
CA PHE A 144 18.14 2.99 11.74
C PHE A 144 17.25 2.00 12.51
N ASP A 145 16.89 0.89 11.87
CA ASP A 145 16.06 -0.17 12.47
C ASP A 145 14.70 0.32 12.98
N THR A 146 14.05 1.16 12.17
CA THR A 146 12.72 1.71 12.41
C THR A 146 11.72 1.14 11.40
N LEU A 147 10.51 0.84 11.86
CA LEU A 147 9.43 0.39 11.00
C LEU A 147 8.73 1.58 10.34
N TRP A 148 8.80 1.65 9.02
CA TRP A 148 7.97 2.52 8.20
C TRP A 148 6.67 1.79 7.89
N LYS A 149 5.67 2.05 8.74
CA LYS A 149 4.34 1.44 8.65
C LYS A 149 3.67 1.82 7.35
N TYR A 150 3.15 0.81 6.66
CA TYR A 150 2.22 0.97 5.55
C TYR A 150 0.81 0.66 6.03
N GLU A 151 0.63 -0.49 6.67
CA GLU A 151 -0.70 -0.99 7.01
C GLU A 151 -0.75 -1.78 8.32
N CYS A 152 -1.98 -1.92 8.85
CA CYS A 152 -2.31 -2.71 10.01
C CYS A 152 -3.50 -3.64 9.74
N PHE A 153 -3.45 -4.84 10.32
CA PHE A 153 -4.50 -5.85 10.22
C PHE A 153 -4.90 -6.31 11.63
N ASP A 154 -6.19 -6.44 11.88
CA ASP A 154 -6.72 -6.82 13.18
C ASP A 154 -7.31 -8.23 13.21
N GLU A 155 -7.72 -8.79 12.08
CA GLU A 155 -8.33 -10.11 12.02
C GLU A 155 -7.39 -11.20 11.48
N TYR A 156 -6.93 -12.11 12.34
CA TYR A 156 -6.32 -13.37 11.91
C TYR A 156 -7.39 -14.42 11.57
N ASN A 157 -7.26 -15.09 10.42
CA ASN A 157 -8.22 -16.09 9.94
C ASN A 157 -7.65 -17.53 9.90
N GLY A 158 -6.38 -17.72 10.26
CA GLY A 158 -5.68 -19.02 10.25
C GLY A 158 -4.62 -19.13 9.14
N SER A 159 -4.88 -18.63 7.94
CA SER A 159 -3.88 -18.58 6.85
C SER A 159 -3.36 -17.18 6.58
N GLY A 160 -4.05 -16.16 7.09
CA GLY A 160 -3.81 -14.77 6.73
C GLY A 160 -4.35 -13.77 7.75
N TRP A 161 -4.19 -12.50 7.40
CA TRP A 161 -4.62 -11.35 8.16
C TRP A 161 -5.58 -10.49 7.35
N ARG A 162 -6.56 -9.89 8.01
CA ARG A 162 -7.59 -9.04 7.38
C ARG A 162 -7.68 -7.73 8.11
N SER A 163 -7.91 -6.66 7.38
CA SER A 163 -8.21 -5.36 7.97
C SER A 163 -9.72 -5.15 8.00
N THR A 164 -10.26 -4.84 9.17
CA THR A 164 -11.66 -4.40 9.31
C THR A 164 -11.77 -2.89 9.56
N ALA A 165 -10.68 -2.15 9.34
CA ALA A 165 -10.64 -0.72 9.64
C ALA A 165 -11.44 0.08 8.61
N GLY A 166 -12.37 0.89 9.11
CA GLY A 166 -13.03 1.88 8.27
C GLY A 166 -12.07 3.01 7.93
N LYS A 167 -12.11 3.49 6.69
CA LYS A 167 -11.40 4.70 6.27
C LYS A 167 -12.28 5.92 6.41
N GLN A 168 -11.66 7.04 6.77
CA GLN A 168 -12.32 8.33 6.86
C GLN A 168 -11.47 9.40 6.21
N LEU A 169 -12.14 10.32 5.52
CA LEU A 169 -11.50 11.51 4.95
C LEU A 169 -10.84 12.31 6.09
N HIS A 170 -9.60 12.72 5.86
CA HIS A 170 -8.77 13.42 6.83
C HIS A 170 -8.21 14.70 6.23
N ASN A 171 -8.15 15.75 7.04
CA ASN A 171 -7.58 17.02 6.59
C ASN A 171 -6.05 16.97 6.62
N TYR A 172 -5.44 17.71 5.70
CA TYR A 172 -4.03 18.06 5.80
C TYR A 172 -3.76 18.95 7.02
N TYR A 173 -2.54 18.84 7.54
CA TYR A 173 -2.09 19.65 8.66
C TYR A 173 -1.52 20.99 8.17
N THR A 174 -1.92 22.10 8.78
CA THR A 174 -1.49 23.42 8.32
C THR A 174 -0.11 23.78 8.86
N TYR A 175 0.68 24.51 8.07
CA TYR A 175 1.97 25.04 8.56
C TYR A 175 1.76 26.02 9.72
N THR A 176 0.64 26.77 9.69
CA THR A 176 0.30 27.72 10.76
C THR A 176 0.11 26.99 12.09
N ASP A 177 -0.64 25.89 12.10
CA ASP A 177 -0.88 25.11 13.32
C ASP A 177 0.39 24.44 13.84
N TYR A 178 1.25 23.98 12.91
CA TYR A 178 2.54 23.35 13.24
C TYR A 178 3.44 24.33 14.02
N PHE A 179 3.66 25.53 13.48
CA PHE A 179 4.52 26.52 14.12
C PHE A 179 3.92 27.14 15.40
N ASN A 180 2.60 27.08 15.57
CA ASN A 180 1.92 27.63 16.76
C ASN A 180 1.84 26.64 17.94
N ASN A 181 2.03 25.34 17.72
CA ASN A 181 1.95 24.31 18.77
C ASN A 181 3.24 23.47 18.89
N PRO A 182 4.42 24.06 19.20
CA PRO A 182 5.66 23.29 19.34
C PRO A 182 5.60 22.37 20.58
N PRO A 183 6.01 21.09 20.48
CA PRO A 183 7.38 20.71 20.11
C PRO A 183 7.41 19.51 19.16
N LEU A 184 6.90 19.66 17.95
CA LEU A 184 6.78 18.55 17.01
C LEU A 184 8.13 18.28 16.33
N GLU A 185 8.43 17.00 16.10
CA GLU A 185 9.62 16.50 15.41
C GLU A 185 9.88 17.21 14.08
N ASP A 186 11.12 17.10 13.59
CA ASP A 186 11.51 17.58 12.28
C ASP A 186 10.56 17.07 11.20
N ILE A 187 10.18 17.98 10.29
CA ILE A 187 9.37 17.62 9.13
C ILE A 187 10.22 16.71 8.23
N LEU A 188 9.71 15.50 7.98
CA LEU A 188 10.29 14.55 7.05
C LEU A 188 9.71 14.77 5.66
N LYS A 189 10.59 14.76 4.66
CA LYS A 189 10.19 14.80 3.25
C LYS A 189 10.42 13.43 2.63
N VAL A 190 9.35 12.81 2.16
CA VAL A 190 9.38 11.51 1.48
C VAL A 190 9.27 11.74 -0.02
N GLN A 191 10.03 10.98 -0.81
CA GLN A 191 9.93 10.96 -2.27
C GLN A 191 9.81 9.52 -2.78
N MET A 192 8.83 9.27 -3.64
CA MET A 192 8.49 7.94 -4.14
C MET A 192 8.38 7.97 -5.68
N PRO A 193 9.11 7.10 -6.40
CA PRO A 193 8.89 6.89 -7.83
C PRO A 193 7.58 6.11 -8.06
N LEU A 194 6.72 6.59 -8.96
CA LEU A 194 5.41 6.00 -9.27
C LEU A 194 5.18 5.93 -10.78
N THR A 195 4.32 5.00 -11.20
CA THR A 195 3.79 4.86 -12.57
C THR A 195 2.27 4.99 -12.53
N PRO A 196 1.73 6.21 -12.47
CA PRO A 196 0.30 6.42 -12.27
C PRO A 196 -0.51 6.23 -13.56
N SER A 197 -1.81 6.00 -13.39
CA SER A 197 -2.81 6.18 -14.45
C SER A 197 -3.35 7.61 -14.44
N ALA A 198 -3.70 8.18 -15.58
CA ALA A 198 -4.41 9.46 -15.63
C ALA A 198 -5.80 9.31 -15.01
N GLY A 199 -6.16 10.25 -14.15
CA GLY A 199 -7.40 10.20 -13.37
C GLY A 199 -7.13 9.98 -11.89
N GLN A 200 -8.16 9.49 -11.21
CA GLN A 200 -8.14 9.24 -9.78
C GLN A 200 -7.39 7.93 -9.49
N ASN A 201 -6.38 7.99 -8.63
CA ASN A 201 -5.66 6.80 -8.19
C ASN A 201 -5.75 6.61 -6.66
N SER A 202 -5.28 5.47 -6.14
CA SER A 202 -5.14 5.15 -4.72
C SER A 202 -3.76 4.55 -4.40
N MET A 203 -3.21 4.92 -3.24
CA MET A 203 -2.05 4.25 -2.65
C MET A 203 -1.96 4.47 -1.13
N VAL A 204 -1.48 3.47 -0.40
CA VAL A 204 -0.94 3.70 0.96
C VAL A 204 0.38 4.47 0.90
N ILE A 205 0.61 5.39 1.84
CA ILE A 205 1.89 6.11 1.96
C ILE A 205 2.69 5.62 3.18
N PRO A 206 4.03 5.48 3.05
CA PRO A 206 4.92 5.11 4.17
C PRO A 206 4.82 6.11 5.31
N THR A 207 4.70 5.62 6.53
CA THR A 207 4.67 6.48 7.72
C THR A 207 5.60 5.94 8.80
N LEU A 208 6.51 6.79 9.28
CA LEU A 208 7.38 6.44 10.42
C LEU A 208 6.61 6.50 11.74
N PHE A 209 5.64 7.40 11.82
CA PHE A 209 4.94 7.73 13.05
C PHE A 209 3.66 6.92 13.21
N PRO A 210 3.28 6.50 14.43
CA PRO A 210 1.98 5.88 14.67
C PRO A 210 0.82 6.78 14.25
N ASN A 211 0.96 8.08 14.50
CA ASN A 211 -0.02 9.13 14.21
C ASN A 211 0.63 10.18 13.29
N PRO A 212 0.77 9.88 11.99
CA PRO A 212 1.43 10.76 11.04
C PRO A 212 0.52 11.93 10.65
N TYR A 213 1.10 13.12 10.46
CA TYR A 213 0.42 14.30 9.95
C TYR A 213 1.04 14.70 8.63
N VAL A 214 0.25 14.75 7.56
CA VAL A 214 0.71 15.16 6.23
C VAL A 214 0.48 16.66 6.05
N MET A 215 1.52 17.38 5.67
CA MET A 215 1.48 18.84 5.57
C MET A 215 0.68 19.29 4.35
N GLU A 216 -0.19 20.29 4.53
CA GLU A 216 -0.89 20.94 3.42
C GLU A 216 0.09 21.52 2.41
N ASN A 217 -0.30 21.57 1.14
CA ASN A 217 0.51 22.18 0.07
C ASN A 217 1.95 21.63 -0.04
N SER A 218 2.23 20.46 0.54
CA SER A 218 3.56 19.83 0.51
C SER A 218 3.73 18.83 -0.61
N MET A 219 2.62 18.44 -1.25
CA MET A 219 2.61 17.40 -2.26
C MET A 219 2.97 17.93 -3.65
N SER A 220 3.76 17.14 -4.37
CA SER A 220 4.03 17.35 -5.80
C SER A 220 4.39 16.04 -6.46
N ALA A 221 3.98 15.83 -7.70
CA ALA A 221 4.39 14.68 -8.50
C ALA A 221 5.09 15.18 -9.78
N MET A 222 6.41 15.35 -9.70
CA MET A 222 7.20 15.87 -10.81
C MET A 222 7.57 14.75 -11.76
N ASN A 223 7.25 14.90 -13.04
CA ASN A 223 7.73 14.00 -14.09
C ASN A 223 9.14 14.38 -14.58
N ASN A 224 9.68 13.59 -15.51
CA ASN A 224 11.01 13.84 -16.12
C ASN A 224 11.12 15.15 -16.90
N TYR A 225 10.00 15.81 -17.21
CA TYR A 225 9.95 17.11 -17.87
C TYR A 225 9.84 18.29 -16.89
N SER A 226 9.99 18.03 -15.59
CA SER A 226 9.81 19.03 -14.53
C SER A 226 8.41 19.66 -14.53
N VAL A 227 7.39 18.88 -14.90
CA VAL A 227 5.98 19.26 -14.82
C VAL A 227 5.35 18.54 -13.63
N ASN A 228 4.63 19.28 -12.78
CA ASN A 228 3.81 18.68 -11.74
C ASN A 228 2.53 18.12 -12.38
N THR A 229 2.33 16.82 -12.32
CA THR A 229 1.17 16.13 -12.93
C THR A 229 0.04 15.89 -11.93
N LEU A 230 0.25 16.22 -10.65
CA LEU A 230 -0.73 16.07 -9.58
C LEU A 230 -1.71 17.26 -9.52
N ASP A 231 -3.02 17.00 -9.54
CA ASP A 231 -4.03 17.99 -9.17
C ASP A 231 -4.33 17.89 -7.67
N ILE A 232 -3.72 18.80 -6.91
CA ILE A 232 -3.85 18.84 -5.45
C ILE A 232 -5.29 19.13 -4.98
N ASN A 233 -6.13 19.77 -5.81
CA ASN A 233 -7.52 20.09 -5.41
C ASN A 233 -8.44 18.88 -5.52
N GLN A 234 -7.99 17.82 -6.19
CA GLN A 234 -8.68 16.54 -6.35
C GLN A 234 -7.91 15.41 -5.66
N THR A 235 -6.94 15.76 -4.82
CA THR A 235 -6.15 14.78 -4.07
C THR A 235 -6.68 14.74 -2.64
N ASP A 236 -7.20 13.59 -2.25
CA ASP A 236 -7.77 13.37 -0.92
C ASP A 236 -6.83 12.54 -0.05
N LEU A 237 -6.92 12.76 1.27
CA LEU A 237 -6.18 12.02 2.27
C LEU A 237 -7.15 11.24 3.15
N TYR A 238 -6.96 9.94 3.29
CA TYR A 238 -7.75 9.08 4.15
C TYR A 238 -6.89 8.52 5.28
N LYS A 239 -7.53 8.30 6.43
CA LYS A 239 -6.96 7.53 7.52
C LYS A 239 -7.93 6.45 7.98
N ASP A 240 -7.37 5.30 8.31
CA ASP A 240 -8.12 4.20 8.89
C ASP A 240 -8.15 4.29 10.44
N ASP A 241 -8.90 3.40 11.07
CA ASP A 241 -8.95 3.23 12.55
C ASP A 241 -7.56 2.97 13.19
N PHE A 242 -6.55 2.63 12.39
CA PHE A 242 -5.21 2.26 12.79
C PHE A 242 -4.16 3.34 12.48
N ASN A 243 -4.61 4.50 11.98
CA ASN A 243 -3.81 5.61 11.47
C ASN A 243 -2.87 5.22 10.31
N SER A 244 -3.17 4.16 9.57
CA SER A 244 -2.62 3.95 8.23
C SER A 244 -3.14 5.07 7.33
N THR A 245 -2.30 5.59 6.45
CA THR A 245 -2.63 6.76 5.63
C THR A 245 -2.69 6.36 4.17
N THR A 246 -3.86 6.57 3.56
CA THR A 246 -4.10 6.32 2.14
C THR A 246 -4.25 7.65 1.43
N LEU A 247 -3.53 7.81 0.32
CA LEU A 247 -3.63 8.95 -0.58
C LEU A 247 -4.48 8.56 -1.78
N HIS A 248 -5.41 9.43 -2.14
CA HIS A 248 -6.20 9.32 -3.36
C HIS A 248 -5.76 10.44 -4.33
N PRO A 249 -4.59 10.33 -5.00
CA PRO A 249 -4.09 11.38 -5.88
C PRO A 249 -4.78 11.39 -7.24
N TYR A 250 -4.97 12.59 -7.81
CA TYR A 250 -5.46 12.76 -9.17
C TYR A 250 -4.32 13.16 -10.10
N PHE A 251 -4.00 12.32 -11.09
CA PHE A 251 -2.95 12.60 -12.07
C PHE A 251 -3.52 13.06 -13.41
N ILE A 252 -2.90 14.07 -14.01
CA ILE A 252 -3.34 14.66 -15.28
C ILE A 252 -2.92 13.79 -16.48
N ASN A 253 -1.91 12.94 -16.33
CA ASN A 253 -1.40 12.03 -17.35
C ASN A 253 -0.75 10.77 -16.72
N ASN A 254 -0.34 9.82 -17.56
CA ASN A 254 0.26 8.55 -17.14
C ASN A 254 1.81 8.62 -17.06
N ASP A 255 2.40 9.81 -17.02
CA ASP A 255 3.85 9.92 -17.02
C ASP A 255 4.41 9.38 -15.70
N PRO A 256 5.51 8.61 -15.72
CA PRO A 256 6.22 8.27 -14.49
C PRO A 256 6.64 9.53 -13.73
N VAL A 257 6.41 9.53 -12.42
CA VAL A 257 6.57 10.70 -11.56
C VAL A 257 7.33 10.36 -10.30
N ASN A 258 7.90 11.38 -9.65
CA ASN A 258 8.36 11.27 -8.27
C ASN A 258 7.39 12.04 -7.36
N LEU A 259 6.44 11.31 -6.76
CA LEU A 259 5.58 11.87 -5.74
C LEU A 259 6.43 12.28 -4.54
N THR A 260 6.24 13.49 -4.08
CA THR A 260 6.92 14.05 -2.92
C THR A 260 5.85 14.58 -1.98
N TYR A 261 5.99 14.31 -0.68
CA TYR A 261 5.12 14.87 0.35
C TYR A 261 5.93 15.08 1.63
N LYS A 262 5.39 15.89 2.54
CA LYS A 262 5.99 16.12 3.85
C LYS A 262 5.08 15.64 4.97
N MET A 263 5.69 15.07 6.00
CA MET A 263 4.98 14.63 7.18
C MET A 263 5.81 14.82 8.45
N PHE A 264 5.12 14.88 9.57
CA PHE A 264 5.72 14.81 10.90
C PHE A 264 4.84 13.94 11.80
N GLY A 265 5.29 13.67 13.02
CA GLY A 265 4.49 12.98 14.00
C GLY A 265 5.08 13.06 15.39
N LEU A 266 4.57 12.21 16.27
CA LEU A 266 5.08 12.07 17.63
C LEU A 266 6.08 10.93 17.68
N ASP A 267 7.13 11.13 18.47
CA ASP A 267 8.10 10.09 18.80
C ASP A 267 7.43 8.83 19.34
N LEU A 268 8.07 7.70 19.01
CA LEU A 268 7.74 6.43 19.62
C LEU A 268 8.29 6.40 21.05
N PRO A 269 7.48 6.03 22.06
CA PRO A 269 8.00 5.85 23.40
C PRO A 269 9.05 4.73 23.41
N THR A 270 10.11 4.92 24.18
CA THR A 270 11.14 3.89 24.37
C THR A 270 10.57 2.66 25.07
N ASP A 271 11.21 1.50 24.88
CA ASP A 271 10.87 0.26 25.62
C ASP A 271 10.79 0.49 27.14
N GLN A 272 11.66 1.35 27.68
CA GLN A 272 11.65 1.70 29.10
C GLN A 272 10.39 2.49 29.50
N GLU A 273 10.00 3.50 28.71
CA GLU A 273 8.80 4.30 28.95
C GLU A 273 7.52 3.48 28.81
N ILE A 274 7.46 2.61 27.81
CA ILE A 274 6.35 1.66 27.63
C ILE A 274 6.27 0.74 28.85
N ASN A 275 7.38 0.16 29.30
CA ASN A 275 7.38 -0.75 30.45
C ASN A 275 6.94 -0.05 31.75
N LEU A 276 7.36 1.21 31.97
CA LEU A 276 7.02 1.98 33.17
C LEU A 276 5.54 2.38 33.21
N SER A 277 4.91 2.57 32.04
CA SER A 277 3.50 2.95 31.93
C SER A 277 2.56 1.75 31.73
N ALA A 278 3.09 0.60 31.33
CA ALA A 278 2.30 -0.60 31.06
C ALA A 278 1.66 -1.17 32.34
N VAL A 279 0.38 -1.50 32.22
CA VAL A 279 -0.41 -2.17 33.26
C VAL A 279 -0.72 -3.62 32.84
N SER A 280 -1.31 -4.39 33.75
CA SER A 280 -1.80 -5.73 33.43
C SER A 280 -2.85 -5.71 32.32
N ALA A 281 -2.82 -6.72 31.45
CA ALA A 281 -3.75 -6.88 30.33
C ALA A 281 -5.24 -6.96 30.75
N ILE A 282 -5.52 -7.23 32.04
CA ILE A 282 -6.89 -7.19 32.57
C ILE A 282 -7.53 -5.81 32.42
N TYR A 283 -6.75 -4.74 32.43
CA TYR A 283 -7.22 -3.36 32.33
C TYR A 283 -7.49 -2.91 30.89
N THR A 284 -7.21 -3.74 29.89
CA THR A 284 -7.51 -3.41 28.50
C THR A 284 -9.01 -3.14 28.31
N PRO A 285 -9.39 -2.00 27.68
CA PRO A 285 -10.79 -1.67 27.39
C PRO A 285 -11.53 -2.78 26.64
N ALA A 286 -12.82 -2.97 26.95
CA ALA A 286 -13.62 -4.05 26.37
C ALA A 286 -13.72 -3.98 24.83
N GLY A 287 -13.84 -2.79 24.25
CA GLY A 287 -13.86 -2.61 22.80
C GLY A 287 -12.57 -3.11 22.13
N LEU A 288 -11.41 -2.81 22.73
CA LEU A 288 -10.12 -3.30 22.23
C LEU A 288 -9.98 -4.81 22.42
N LYS A 289 -10.45 -5.37 23.53
CA LYS A 289 -10.46 -6.83 23.74
C LYS A 289 -11.27 -7.54 22.67
N ASN A 290 -12.47 -7.06 22.38
CA ASN A 290 -13.37 -7.67 21.41
C ASN A 290 -12.78 -7.66 19.98
N LYS A 291 -12.08 -6.58 19.61
CA LYS A 291 -11.45 -6.45 18.29
C LYS A 291 -10.13 -7.23 18.20
N TYR A 292 -9.26 -7.09 19.20
CA TYR A 292 -7.85 -7.51 19.09
C TYR A 292 -7.45 -8.76 19.90
N LEU A 293 -8.37 -9.42 20.62
CA LEU A 293 -8.09 -10.73 21.25
C LEU A 293 -8.69 -11.90 20.48
N GLN A 294 -9.17 -11.68 19.27
CA GLN A 294 -9.80 -12.74 18.50
C GLN A 294 -8.73 -13.74 17.99
N LEU A 295 -9.06 -15.03 18.04
CA LEU A 295 -8.42 -16.10 17.28
C LEU A 295 -9.53 -17.05 16.78
N PRO A 296 -9.45 -17.60 15.57
CA PRO A 296 -10.53 -18.39 15.00
C PRO A 296 -10.60 -19.80 15.62
N PRO A 297 -11.74 -20.30 16.12
CA PRO A 297 -13.00 -19.60 16.36
C PRO A 297 -13.06 -18.93 17.76
N SER A 298 -12.18 -19.34 18.68
CA SER A 298 -11.90 -18.63 19.94
C SER A 298 -10.54 -19.07 20.46
N ILE A 299 -9.88 -18.27 21.31
CA ILE A 299 -8.56 -18.63 21.89
C ILE A 299 -8.52 -20.06 22.47
N ASN A 300 -9.55 -20.46 23.21
CA ASN A 300 -9.56 -21.78 23.85
C ASN A 300 -9.70 -22.92 22.84
N VAL A 301 -10.53 -22.74 21.81
CA VAL A 301 -10.69 -23.73 20.74
C VAL A 301 -9.47 -23.75 19.83
N TYR A 302 -8.89 -22.59 19.52
CA TYR A 302 -7.67 -22.44 18.74
C TYR A 302 -6.52 -23.24 19.35
N LYS A 303 -6.28 -23.12 20.67
CA LYS A 303 -5.29 -23.93 21.39
C LYS A 303 -5.57 -25.44 21.33
N ILE A 304 -6.83 -25.86 21.27
CA ILE A 304 -7.17 -27.29 21.20
C ILE A 304 -6.92 -27.82 19.78
N ASN A 305 -7.28 -27.03 18.77
CA ASN A 305 -7.17 -27.42 17.36
C ASN A 305 -5.74 -27.34 16.82
N ASN A 306 -4.88 -26.50 17.43
CA ASN A 306 -3.51 -26.24 17.01
C ASN A 306 -2.53 -26.77 18.08
N PRO A 307 -2.19 -28.08 18.07
CA PRO A 307 -1.42 -28.72 19.12
C PRO A 307 0.05 -28.25 19.20
N ASN A 308 0.64 -27.83 18.08
CA ASN A 308 2.00 -27.31 18.07
C ASN A 308 2.01 -25.94 18.72
N PHE A 309 1.10 -25.05 18.32
CA PHE A 309 0.89 -23.77 18.99
C PHE A 309 0.67 -23.95 20.50
N ASN A 310 -0.18 -24.88 20.91
CA ASN A 310 -0.49 -25.14 22.32
C ASN A 310 0.73 -25.63 23.12
N THR A 311 1.61 -26.42 22.49
CA THR A 311 2.86 -26.86 23.11
C THR A 311 3.74 -25.66 23.48
N HIS A 312 3.92 -24.72 22.55
CA HIS A 312 4.68 -23.49 22.80
C HIS A 312 3.96 -22.55 23.78
N TYR A 313 2.64 -22.43 23.70
CA TYR A 313 1.83 -21.69 24.68
C TYR A 313 2.06 -22.21 26.09
N ASN A 314 2.07 -23.53 26.30
CA ASN A 314 2.28 -24.13 27.63
C ASN A 314 3.67 -23.84 28.19
N ILE A 315 4.70 -23.78 27.34
CA ILE A 315 6.05 -23.38 27.74
C ILE A 315 6.08 -21.90 28.16
N LEU A 316 5.47 -21.03 27.36
CA LEU A 316 5.33 -19.61 27.69
C LEU A 316 4.56 -19.40 29.00
N ASN A 317 3.50 -20.18 29.23
CA ASN A 317 2.66 -20.12 30.43
C ASN A 317 3.42 -20.52 31.71
N GLN A 318 4.55 -21.22 31.61
CA GLN A 318 5.44 -21.49 32.75
C GLN A 318 6.37 -20.32 33.07
N THR A 319 6.55 -19.39 32.14
CA THR A 319 7.51 -18.26 32.24
C THR A 319 6.81 -16.92 32.47
N ILE A 320 5.62 -16.75 31.90
CA ILE A 320 4.78 -15.57 32.08
C ILE A 320 4.08 -15.67 33.44
N LEU A 321 4.26 -14.64 34.26
CA LEU A 321 3.71 -14.58 35.62
C LEU A 321 2.40 -13.79 35.60
N SER A 322 1.48 -14.12 36.50
CA SER A 322 0.23 -13.36 36.65
C SER A 322 0.44 -11.91 37.10
N SER A 323 1.62 -11.60 37.64
CA SER A 323 2.03 -10.25 38.03
C SER A 323 2.67 -9.44 36.88
N ASP A 324 2.95 -10.06 35.73
CA ASP A 324 3.56 -9.36 34.61
C ASP A 324 2.60 -8.31 34.02
N ASN A 325 3.13 -7.14 33.69
CA ASN A 325 2.39 -6.16 32.89
C ASN A 325 2.37 -6.56 31.40
N ALA A 326 1.54 -5.89 30.60
CA ALA A 326 1.39 -6.23 29.18
C ALA A 326 2.71 -6.16 28.39
N PHE A 327 3.59 -5.21 28.71
CA PHE A 327 4.92 -5.09 28.10
C PHE A 327 5.81 -6.29 28.45
N GLN A 328 5.85 -6.70 29.72
CA GLN A 328 6.64 -7.84 30.17
C GLN A 328 6.17 -9.14 29.53
N VAL A 329 4.85 -9.34 29.39
CA VAL A 329 4.28 -10.47 28.66
C VAL A 329 4.75 -10.46 27.20
N ALA A 330 4.56 -9.35 26.49
CA ALA A 330 5.00 -9.18 25.12
C ALA A 330 6.50 -9.42 24.94
N ASN A 331 7.33 -8.85 25.82
CA ASN A 331 8.79 -8.99 25.75
C ASN A 331 9.24 -10.44 25.99
N LYS A 332 8.60 -11.17 26.92
CA LYS A 332 8.86 -12.61 27.13
C LYS A 332 8.52 -13.44 25.89
N ILE A 333 7.41 -13.14 25.23
CA ILE A 333 7.01 -13.80 23.97
C ILE A 333 7.99 -13.47 22.85
N LYS A 334 8.36 -12.19 22.66
CA LYS A 334 9.37 -11.74 21.69
C LYS A 334 10.67 -12.52 21.87
N ASN A 335 11.22 -12.52 23.09
CA ASN A 335 12.47 -13.20 23.40
C ASN A 335 12.37 -14.72 23.19
N TYR A 336 11.22 -15.32 23.51
CA TYR A 336 10.99 -16.73 23.26
C TYR A 336 11.04 -17.06 21.76
N LEU A 337 10.34 -16.29 20.93
CA LEU A 337 10.34 -16.47 19.48
C LEU A 337 11.75 -16.32 18.91
N GLN A 338 12.46 -15.24 19.29
CA GLN A 338 13.83 -14.96 18.82
C GLN A 338 14.85 -16.04 19.23
N THR A 339 14.62 -16.77 20.32
CA THR A 339 15.58 -17.76 20.84
C THR A 339 15.25 -19.19 20.45
N ARG A 340 14.00 -19.49 20.09
CA ARG A 340 13.53 -20.85 19.79
C ARG A 340 13.30 -21.13 18.33
N PHE A 341 13.11 -20.09 17.52
CA PHE A 341 12.78 -20.22 16.11
C PHE A 341 13.88 -19.61 15.26
N THR A 342 14.00 -20.09 14.02
CA THR A 342 14.98 -19.59 13.05
C THR A 342 14.30 -19.03 11.82
N LEU A 343 14.95 -18.08 11.15
CA LEU A 343 14.47 -17.60 9.85
C LEU A 343 14.55 -18.72 8.81
N ASN A 344 13.48 -18.89 8.05
CA ASN A 344 13.37 -19.77 6.88
C ASN A 344 12.29 -19.21 5.95
N TYR A 345 12.38 -19.50 4.65
CA TYR A 345 11.52 -18.90 3.63
C TYR A 345 10.54 -19.90 3.00
N ASN A 346 10.10 -20.89 3.77
CA ASN A 346 9.12 -21.88 3.32
C ASN A 346 7.74 -21.50 3.86
N PRO A 347 6.77 -21.14 3.00
CA PRO A 347 5.42 -20.83 3.45
C PRO A 347 4.71 -22.03 4.06
N ALA A 348 3.65 -21.76 4.82
CA ALA A 348 2.73 -22.79 5.26
C ALA A 348 2.02 -23.44 4.04
N PRO A 349 1.81 -24.77 4.03
CA PRO A 349 1.00 -25.40 3.00
C PRO A 349 -0.43 -24.87 3.02
N SER A 350 -1.05 -24.72 1.84
CA SER A 350 -2.45 -24.31 1.72
C SER A 350 -3.38 -25.17 2.60
N GLY A 351 -4.31 -24.51 3.31
CA GLY A 351 -5.26 -25.13 4.22
C GLY A 351 -4.69 -25.51 5.60
N ARG A 352 -3.41 -25.25 5.88
CA ARG A 352 -2.84 -25.33 7.23
C ARG A 352 -2.92 -23.97 7.91
N ASP A 353 -3.10 -23.98 9.22
CA ASP A 353 -2.92 -22.79 10.04
C ASP A 353 -1.43 -22.40 10.03
N ALA A 354 -1.13 -21.17 9.61
CA ALA A 354 0.23 -20.69 9.42
C ALA A 354 1.03 -20.63 10.73
N VAL A 355 0.39 -20.22 11.83
CA VAL A 355 1.05 -20.11 13.13
C VAL A 355 1.29 -21.50 13.75
N ASP A 356 0.36 -22.44 13.62
CA ASP A 356 0.59 -23.83 14.06
C ASP A 356 1.68 -24.50 13.24
N TRP A 357 1.70 -24.29 11.91
CA TRP A 357 2.76 -24.78 11.04
C TRP A 357 4.13 -24.22 11.43
N PHE A 358 4.23 -22.91 11.63
CA PHE A 358 5.45 -22.27 12.14
C PHE A 358 5.92 -22.86 13.48
N CYS A 359 4.97 -23.13 14.39
CA CYS A 359 5.24 -23.82 15.65
C CYS A 359 5.74 -25.26 15.46
N GLU A 360 5.23 -25.98 14.46
CA GLU A 360 5.67 -27.35 14.12
C GLU A 360 7.10 -27.36 13.56
N THR A 361 7.40 -26.48 12.61
CA THR A 361 8.67 -26.48 11.87
C THR A 361 9.80 -25.85 12.68
N GLY A 362 9.50 -24.97 13.64
CA GLY A 362 10.51 -24.21 14.38
C GLY A 362 11.23 -23.17 13.52
N SER A 363 10.71 -22.86 12.33
CA SER A 363 11.31 -21.89 11.42
C SER A 363 10.30 -21.25 10.49
N GLY A 364 10.52 -20.00 10.10
CA GLY A 364 9.61 -19.27 9.21
C GLY A 364 10.08 -17.86 8.88
N MET A 365 9.23 -17.13 8.20
CA MET A 365 9.49 -15.80 7.65
C MET A 365 9.18 -14.70 8.66
N PRO A 366 9.67 -13.46 8.49
CA PRO A 366 9.32 -12.36 9.39
C PRO A 366 7.81 -12.22 9.67
N SER A 367 6.97 -12.49 8.67
CA SER A 367 5.51 -12.54 8.77
C SER A 367 4.99 -13.65 9.71
N ASP A 368 5.59 -14.84 9.69
CA ASP A 368 5.24 -15.94 10.61
C ASP A 368 5.61 -15.59 12.05
N PHE A 369 6.78 -14.97 12.27
CA PHE A 369 7.20 -14.48 13.58
C PHE A 369 6.23 -13.44 14.13
N ALA A 370 5.85 -12.45 13.31
CA ALA A 370 4.88 -11.42 13.69
C ALA A 370 3.48 -12.01 13.95
N SER A 371 3.05 -12.97 13.13
CA SER A 371 1.76 -13.67 13.29
C SER A 371 1.72 -14.50 14.57
N ALA A 372 2.77 -15.28 14.84
CA ALA A 372 2.90 -16.06 16.06
C ALA A 372 2.97 -15.17 17.30
N PHE A 373 3.71 -14.05 17.22
CA PHE A 373 3.73 -13.05 18.29
C PHE A 373 2.33 -12.53 18.62
N CYS A 374 1.53 -12.20 17.60
CA CYS A 374 0.15 -11.78 17.78
C CYS A 374 -0.70 -12.90 18.40
N ALA A 375 -0.64 -14.12 17.86
CA ALA A 375 -1.43 -15.25 18.38
C ALA A 375 -1.10 -15.59 19.86
N PHE A 376 0.19 -15.59 20.23
CA PHE A 376 0.60 -15.81 21.62
C PHE A 376 0.16 -14.65 22.53
N THR A 377 0.41 -13.40 22.16
CA THR A 377 0.01 -12.24 22.98
C THR A 377 -1.50 -12.23 23.24
N ARG A 378 -2.30 -12.48 22.20
CA ARG A 378 -3.76 -12.61 22.31
C ARG A 378 -4.17 -13.72 23.27
N SER A 379 -3.49 -14.87 23.19
CA SER A 379 -3.74 -16.01 24.07
C SER A 379 -3.41 -15.73 25.55
N PHE A 380 -2.53 -14.77 25.84
CA PHE A 380 -2.23 -14.25 27.18
C PHE A 380 -3.04 -12.98 27.54
N GLY A 381 -4.02 -12.60 26.71
CA GLY A 381 -4.93 -11.48 26.96
C GLY A 381 -4.35 -10.10 26.61
N VAL A 382 -3.14 -10.03 26.06
CA VAL A 382 -2.54 -8.80 25.54
C VAL A 382 -3.07 -8.56 24.13
N VAL A 383 -3.74 -7.42 23.94
CA VAL A 383 -4.25 -7.03 22.62
C VAL A 383 -3.09 -6.75 21.68
N SER A 384 -3.20 -7.24 20.44
CA SER A 384 -2.18 -7.07 19.42
C SER A 384 -2.82 -7.05 18.03
N ARG A 385 -2.10 -6.48 17.07
CA ARG A 385 -2.45 -6.41 15.66
C ARG A 385 -1.21 -6.66 14.83
N PHE A 386 -1.40 -7.16 13.61
CA PHE A 386 -0.31 -7.31 12.66
C PHE A 386 -0.06 -5.97 11.97
N VAL A 387 1.21 -5.66 11.69
CA VAL A 387 1.62 -4.41 11.03
C VAL A 387 2.61 -4.78 9.94
N SER A 388 2.35 -4.30 8.72
CA SER A 388 3.25 -4.44 7.58
C SER A 388 3.87 -3.09 7.23
N GLY A 389 5.02 -3.14 6.55
CA GLY A 389 5.77 -1.95 6.19
C GLY A 389 7.20 -2.29 5.85
N PHE A 390 8.08 -1.29 5.86
CA PHE A 390 9.49 -1.46 5.58
C PHE A 390 10.32 -1.17 6.81
N ASN A 391 11.18 -2.11 7.21
CA ASN A 391 12.20 -1.86 8.22
C ASN A 391 13.43 -1.19 7.59
N SER A 392 13.81 -0.03 8.11
CA SER A 392 15.03 0.69 7.73
C SER A 392 16.34 0.06 8.24
N PHE A 393 16.37 -1.24 8.46
CA PHE A 393 17.56 -2.00 8.81
C PHE A 393 18.53 -2.00 7.62
N ASN A 394 19.82 -1.77 7.88
CA ASN A 394 20.88 -1.69 6.88
C ASN A 394 20.64 -0.66 5.74
N ILE A 395 19.90 0.41 6.01
CA ILE A 395 19.82 1.55 5.09
C ILE A 395 21.19 2.24 4.98
N SER A 396 21.42 2.89 3.85
CA SER A 396 22.63 3.68 3.61
C SER A 396 22.27 5.15 3.44
N LYS A 397 23.10 6.01 4.02
CA LYS A 397 23.07 7.45 3.73
C LYS A 397 23.67 7.70 2.35
N GLU A 398 22.93 8.36 1.49
CA GLU A 398 23.34 8.72 0.13
C GLU A 398 23.35 10.25 -0.04
N TYR A 399 23.93 10.76 -1.13
CA TYR A 399 24.00 12.19 -1.43
C TYR A 399 23.34 12.49 -2.77
N ASP A 400 22.32 13.36 -2.76
CA ASP A 400 21.64 13.85 -3.95
C ASP A 400 22.36 15.10 -4.44
N ALA A 401 23.19 14.96 -5.48
CA ALA A 401 23.96 16.07 -6.04
C ALA A 401 23.09 17.15 -6.70
N GLN A 402 21.87 16.82 -7.13
CA GLN A 402 20.97 17.80 -7.76
C GLN A 402 20.31 18.69 -6.70
N LYS A 403 19.99 18.11 -5.54
CA LYS A 403 19.35 18.82 -4.42
C LYS A 403 20.35 19.36 -3.39
N GLY A 404 21.62 18.92 -3.45
CA GLY A 404 22.66 19.35 -2.53
C GLY A 404 22.47 18.84 -1.10
N GLN A 405 21.79 17.70 -0.93
CA GLN A 405 21.38 17.18 0.38
C GLN A 405 21.51 15.66 0.47
N HIS A 406 21.65 15.15 1.69
CA HIS A 406 21.67 13.72 1.96
C HIS A 406 20.26 13.13 2.07
N TYR A 407 20.15 11.82 1.81
CA TYR A 407 18.92 11.06 1.96
C TYR A 407 19.17 9.62 2.41
N PHE A 408 18.12 8.96 2.88
CA PHE A 408 18.07 7.50 3.04
C PHE A 408 17.22 6.88 1.96
N THR A 409 17.66 5.73 1.47
CA THR A 409 16.93 4.93 0.49
C THR A 409 16.32 3.72 1.17
N ILE A 410 15.00 3.59 1.10
CA ILE A 410 14.28 2.35 1.44
C ILE A 410 14.09 1.55 0.16
N LYS A 411 14.40 0.24 0.23
CA LYS A 411 14.38 -0.68 -0.91
C LYS A 411 13.44 -1.84 -0.65
N TYR A 412 13.08 -2.61 -1.67
CA TYR A 412 12.18 -3.76 -1.47
C TYR A 412 12.74 -4.81 -0.51
N ARG A 413 14.06 -5.01 -0.44
CA ARG A 413 14.68 -5.88 0.59
C ARG A 413 14.46 -5.44 2.04
N ASN A 414 13.90 -4.24 2.25
CA ASN A 414 13.55 -3.70 3.55
C ASN A 414 12.10 -4.03 3.95
N LEU A 415 11.31 -4.66 3.08
CA LEU A 415 9.99 -5.20 3.41
C LEU A 415 10.13 -6.30 4.47
#